data_AF-A0A926XYZ1-F1
#
_entry.id   AF-A0A926XYZ1-F1
#
_cell.length_a   1.000
_cell.length_b   1.000
_cell.length_c   1.000
_cell.angle_alpha   90.00
_cell.angle_beta   90.00
_cell.angle_gamma   90.00
#
_symmetry.space_group_name_H-M   'P 1'
#
loop_
_entity.id
_entity.type
_entity.pdbx_description
1 polymer ?
#
loop_
_entity_poly.entity_id
_entity_poly.type
_entity_poly.pdbx_seq_one_letter_code
_entity_poly.pdbx_strand_id
1 'polypeptide(L)'
;MEETEDFASHAKRKHYDPQTYARLLADFTQLMEEVPKLRPNRDAWDIEGDWAATGTIFFVDAVHQPLFEPLRAFDCRTIKLVNLDRPAVRLTFYRKHRYWLLKDKDLPPAEKINQIQTYLNDLLVKCQVLAQKLAVLPAPKRAEASGKIGLYQQQIQQWEAILATPERYEMALSNYSRQHMYVTVNYKYRLDSGDFANEQEHLLNTQRDRLGNITQNRYNILFIDPVEIHREHPYQNREVEGYLANFSIQSEAGKHTLYARLRLEANSQPPLV
;
A
#
# COMPACT_ATOMS: atom_id res chain seq x y z
N MET A 1 17.62 7.34 -10.15
CA MET A 1 16.28 7.16 -10.74
C MET A 1 15.29 7.64 -9.72
N GLU A 2 14.67 8.79 -9.99
CA GLU A 2 13.55 9.33 -9.22
C GLU A 2 12.34 8.44 -9.46
N GLU A 3 12.01 7.59 -8.48
CA GLU A 3 10.67 7.04 -8.36
C GLU A 3 9.81 8.05 -7.60
N THR A 4 9.31 9.05 -8.33
CA THR A 4 8.08 9.73 -7.96
C THR A 4 6.92 8.77 -8.22
N GLU A 5 6.77 7.74 -7.39
CA GLU A 5 5.59 6.86 -7.41
C GLU A 5 4.39 7.63 -6.86
N ASP A 6 3.47 7.92 -7.78
CA ASP A 6 2.05 8.21 -7.60
C ASP A 6 1.66 8.84 -6.26
N PHE A 7 1.54 10.16 -6.29
CA PHE A 7 0.44 10.83 -5.58
C PHE A 7 -0.89 10.32 -6.16
N ALA A 8 -1.23 9.05 -5.88
CA ALA A 8 -2.61 8.65 -5.76
C ALA A 8 -3.16 9.56 -4.66
N SER A 9 -3.74 10.68 -5.13
CA SER A 9 -4.59 11.60 -4.42
C SER A 9 -5.10 10.90 -3.17
N HIS A 10 -4.82 11.45 -1.99
CA HIS A 10 -5.55 11.06 -0.80
C HIS A 10 -7.01 11.41 -1.04
N ALA A 11 -7.70 10.57 -1.83
CA ALA A 11 -9.07 10.74 -2.21
C ALA A 11 -9.80 10.86 -0.89
N LYS A 12 -10.32 12.05 -0.64
CA LYS A 12 -10.98 12.37 0.61
C LYS A 12 -12.06 11.31 0.77
N ARG A 13 -11.95 10.52 1.83
CA ARG A 13 -12.88 9.41 2.10
C ARG A 13 -14.30 9.95 2.00
N LYS A 14 -15.17 9.21 1.34
CA LYS A 14 -16.57 9.62 1.23
C LYS A 14 -17.20 9.54 2.60
N HIS A 15 -17.85 10.63 3.00
CA HIS A 15 -18.64 10.66 4.22
C HIS A 15 -20.08 10.30 3.88
N TYR A 16 -20.63 9.36 4.65
CA TYR A 16 -22.01 8.93 4.59
C TYR A 16 -22.64 9.26 5.93
N ASP A 17 -23.94 9.56 5.94
CA ASP A 17 -24.68 9.55 7.19
C ASP A 17 -24.71 8.11 7.78
N PRO A 18 -24.86 7.96 9.11
CA PRO A 18 -24.77 6.65 9.75
C PRO A 18 -25.78 5.61 9.22
N GLN A 19 -26.99 6.03 8.86
CA GLN A 19 -28.05 5.13 8.40
C GLN A 19 -27.75 4.60 6.99
N THR A 20 -27.36 5.49 6.08
CA THR A 20 -26.93 5.11 4.72
C THR A 20 -25.72 4.19 4.76
N TYR A 21 -24.71 4.51 5.59
CA TYR A 21 -23.54 3.64 5.74
C TYR A 21 -23.92 2.25 6.24
N ALA A 22 -24.77 2.17 7.27
CA ALA A 22 -25.22 0.90 7.84
C ALA A 22 -25.99 0.05 6.82
N ARG A 23 -26.88 0.67 6.04
CA ARG A 23 -27.62 -0.01 4.98
C ARG A 23 -26.68 -0.55 3.90
N LEU A 24 -25.82 0.30 3.33
CA LEU A 24 -24.86 -0.13 2.29
C LEU A 24 -23.90 -1.20 2.80
N LEU A 25 -23.48 -1.13 4.07
CA LEU A 25 -22.65 -2.15 4.68
C LEU A 25 -23.41 -3.47 4.84
N ALA A 26 -24.68 -3.44 5.23
CA ALA A 26 -25.52 -4.63 5.32
C ALA A 26 -25.70 -5.28 3.95
N ASP A 27 -26.06 -4.48 2.93
CA ASP A 27 -26.20 -4.92 1.54
C ASP A 27 -24.89 -5.57 1.05
N PHE A 28 -23.74 -4.94 1.33
CA PHE A 28 -22.43 -5.45 0.92
C PHE A 28 -22.04 -6.73 1.67
N THR A 29 -22.33 -6.81 2.97
CA THR A 29 -22.05 -8.01 3.77
C THR A 29 -22.89 -9.19 3.32
N GLN A 30 -24.19 -8.97 3.08
CA GLN A 30 -25.08 -9.99 2.56
C GLN A 30 -24.60 -10.51 1.21
N LEU A 31 -24.29 -9.62 0.26
CA LEU A 31 -23.80 -10.03 -1.05
C LEU A 31 -22.49 -10.81 -0.93
N MET A 32 -21.57 -10.35 -0.09
CA MET A 32 -20.31 -11.05 0.21
C MET A 32 -20.55 -12.46 0.77
N GLU A 33 -21.59 -12.68 1.56
CA GLU A 33 -21.96 -13.99 2.11
C GLU A 33 -22.65 -14.91 1.08
N GLU A 34 -23.42 -14.35 0.17
CA GLU A 34 -24.19 -15.09 -0.84
C GLU A 34 -23.34 -15.57 -2.02
N VAL A 35 -22.33 -14.79 -2.46
CA VAL A 35 -21.53 -15.19 -3.62
C VAL A 35 -20.67 -16.44 -3.34
N PRO A 36 -20.61 -17.43 -4.25
CA PRO A 36 -19.70 -18.56 -4.12
C PRO A 36 -18.24 -18.13 -3.97
N LYS A 37 -17.54 -18.74 -3.00
CA LYS A 37 -16.11 -18.49 -2.77
C LYS A 37 -15.31 -19.61 -3.41
N LEU A 38 -14.39 -19.24 -4.29
CA LEU A 38 -13.38 -20.14 -4.82
C LEU A 38 -12.37 -20.46 -3.72
N ARG A 39 -11.87 -21.70 -3.73
CA ARG A 39 -10.78 -22.11 -2.86
C ARG A 39 -9.48 -22.01 -3.65
N PRO A 40 -8.55 -21.13 -3.27
CA PRO A 40 -7.28 -21.03 -3.97
C PRO A 40 -6.51 -22.34 -3.82
N ASN A 41 -5.99 -22.87 -4.92
CA ASN A 41 -5.07 -23.99 -4.92
C ASN A 41 -3.70 -23.50 -5.38
N ARG A 42 -2.74 -23.37 -4.45
CA ARG A 42 -1.40 -22.85 -4.76
C ARG A 42 -0.59 -23.74 -5.71
N ASP A 43 -0.98 -25.02 -5.85
CA ASP A 43 -0.31 -25.95 -6.78
C ASP A 43 -0.90 -25.87 -8.20
N ALA A 44 -2.08 -25.26 -8.36
CA ALA A 44 -2.80 -25.23 -9.64
C ALA A 44 -3.16 -23.83 -10.13
N TRP A 45 -3.11 -22.82 -9.27
CA TRP A 45 -3.33 -21.42 -9.63
C TRP A 45 -1.99 -20.73 -9.68
N ASP A 46 -1.83 -19.80 -10.62
CA ASP A 46 -0.68 -18.92 -10.69
C ASP A 46 -0.74 -17.86 -9.57
N ILE A 47 -0.43 -18.29 -8.35
CA ILE A 47 -0.42 -17.48 -7.13
C ILE A 47 0.94 -17.59 -6.43
N GLU A 48 1.56 -16.45 -6.17
CA GLU A 48 2.83 -16.35 -5.45
C GLU A 48 2.72 -15.48 -4.19
N GLY A 49 3.63 -15.72 -3.24
CA GLY A 49 3.81 -14.88 -2.07
C GLY A 49 2.92 -15.21 -0.86
N ASP A 50 2.94 -14.33 0.13
CA ASP A 50 2.26 -14.49 1.42
C ASP A 50 1.23 -13.38 1.67
N TRP A 51 0.03 -13.77 2.10
CA TRP A 51 -1.04 -12.88 2.51
C TRP A 51 -1.54 -13.16 3.94
N ALA A 52 -0.85 -13.97 4.74
CA ALA A 52 -1.27 -14.29 6.11
C ALA A 52 -1.44 -13.04 7.00
N ALA A 53 -0.75 -11.94 6.67
CA ALA A 53 -0.85 -10.68 7.40
C ALA A 53 -2.02 -9.77 6.98
N THR A 54 -2.90 -10.21 6.06
CA THR A 54 -4.08 -9.42 5.64
C THR A 54 -5.31 -9.67 6.50
N GLY A 55 -6.36 -8.92 6.21
CA GLY A 55 -7.72 -9.37 6.46
C GLY A 55 -8.09 -10.58 5.60
N THR A 56 -9.27 -11.14 5.82
CA THR A 56 -9.76 -12.31 5.10
C THR A 56 -9.85 -12.00 3.61
N ILE A 57 -9.37 -12.90 2.76
CA ILE A 57 -9.50 -12.81 1.31
C ILE A 57 -10.61 -13.76 0.87
N PHE A 58 -11.56 -13.25 0.09
CA PHE A 58 -12.53 -14.06 -0.64
C PHE A 58 -12.21 -13.98 -2.13
N PHE A 59 -11.89 -15.14 -2.70
CA PHE A 59 -11.71 -15.31 -4.13
C PHE A 59 -13.08 -15.59 -4.74
N VAL A 60 -13.50 -14.76 -5.68
CA VAL A 60 -14.84 -14.82 -6.29
C VAL A 60 -14.68 -14.92 -7.79
N ASP A 61 -15.48 -15.77 -8.42
CA ASP A 61 -15.52 -15.90 -9.88
C ASP A 61 -15.94 -14.58 -10.53
N ALA A 62 -15.26 -14.21 -11.61
CA ALA A 62 -15.57 -13.04 -12.41
C ALA A 62 -17.05 -12.95 -12.84
N VAL A 63 -17.73 -14.08 -13.04
CA VAL A 63 -19.16 -14.11 -13.40
C VAL A 63 -20.07 -13.41 -12.38
N HIS A 64 -19.62 -13.28 -11.13
CA HIS A 64 -20.37 -12.63 -10.06
C HIS A 64 -20.05 -11.13 -9.90
N GLN A 65 -19.10 -10.58 -10.66
CA GLN A 65 -18.77 -9.15 -10.61
C GLN A 65 -19.97 -8.21 -10.79
N PRO A 66 -20.90 -8.45 -11.73
CA PRO A 66 -22.04 -7.55 -11.94
C PRO A 66 -22.92 -7.37 -10.69
N LEU A 67 -22.93 -8.34 -9.77
CA LEU A 67 -23.69 -8.23 -8.53
C LEU A 67 -23.15 -7.13 -7.59
N PHE A 68 -21.84 -6.83 -7.68
CA PHE A 68 -21.18 -5.82 -6.85
C PHE A 68 -21.26 -4.41 -7.44
N GLU A 69 -21.77 -4.25 -8.67
CA GLU A 69 -21.82 -2.96 -9.36
C GLU A 69 -22.51 -1.84 -8.57
N PRO A 70 -23.67 -2.08 -7.90
CA PRO A 70 -24.31 -1.05 -7.08
C PRO A 70 -23.45 -0.52 -5.92
N LEU A 71 -22.43 -1.29 -5.53
CA LEU A 71 -21.54 -1.00 -4.40
C LEU A 71 -20.14 -0.53 -4.84
N ARG A 72 -19.85 -0.45 -6.14
CA ARG A 72 -18.56 -0.02 -6.70
C ARG A 72 -18.06 1.30 -6.09
N ALA A 73 -18.97 2.25 -5.92
CA ALA A 73 -18.65 3.59 -5.43
C ALA A 73 -18.70 3.72 -3.89
N PHE A 74 -19.04 2.65 -3.17
CA PHE A 74 -19.17 2.64 -1.71
C PHE A 74 -17.78 2.54 -1.05
N ASP A 75 -17.38 3.62 -0.38
CA ASP A 75 -16.11 3.71 0.34
C ASP A 75 -16.23 3.01 1.72
N CYS A 76 -16.30 1.68 1.68
CA CYS A 76 -16.39 0.84 2.86
C CYS A 76 -15.03 0.68 3.56
N ARG A 77 -15.02 0.76 4.89
CA ARG A 77 -13.78 0.64 5.69
C ARG A 77 -13.38 -0.81 5.98
N THR A 78 -14.33 -1.73 5.89
CA THR A 78 -14.19 -3.12 6.35
C THR A 78 -14.23 -4.13 5.23
N ILE A 79 -14.76 -3.79 4.06
CA ILE A 79 -14.82 -4.66 2.90
C ILE A 79 -14.24 -3.88 1.72
N LYS A 80 -13.30 -4.47 1.00
CA LYS A 80 -12.69 -3.89 -0.18
C LYS A 80 -12.94 -4.77 -1.40
N LEU A 81 -13.46 -4.18 -2.47
CA LEU A 81 -13.40 -4.78 -3.81
C LEU A 81 -12.01 -4.51 -4.38
N VAL A 82 -11.37 -5.56 -4.87
CA VAL A 82 -10.10 -5.50 -5.59
C VAL A 82 -10.40 -5.87 -7.03
N ASN A 83 -9.71 -5.24 -7.99
CA ASN A 83 -9.69 -5.66 -9.39
C ASN A 83 -11.07 -5.91 -10.06
N LEU A 84 -12.08 -5.11 -9.70
CA LEU A 84 -13.39 -5.12 -10.37
C LEU A 84 -13.21 -4.74 -11.85
N ASP A 85 -13.93 -5.41 -12.75
CA ASP A 85 -13.79 -5.42 -14.22
C ASP A 85 -12.49 -6.02 -14.77
N ARG A 86 -11.56 -6.39 -13.90
CA ARG A 86 -10.20 -6.84 -14.28
C ARG A 86 -9.88 -8.14 -13.55
N PRO A 87 -10.65 -9.21 -13.81
CA PRO A 87 -10.46 -10.47 -13.10
C PRO A 87 -9.03 -10.96 -13.25
N ALA A 88 -8.45 -11.37 -12.12
CA ALA A 88 -7.06 -11.75 -12.07
C ALA A 88 -6.86 -13.12 -12.71
N VAL A 89 -5.82 -13.21 -13.53
CA VAL A 89 -5.32 -14.45 -14.15
C VAL A 89 -4.01 -14.91 -13.52
N ARG A 90 -3.38 -14.06 -12.70
CA ARG A 90 -2.23 -14.36 -11.85
C ARG A 90 -2.23 -13.41 -10.66
N LEU A 91 -1.80 -13.88 -9.49
CA LEU A 91 -1.71 -13.08 -8.27
C LEU A 91 -0.32 -13.19 -7.64
N THR A 92 0.23 -12.06 -7.18
CA THR A 92 1.48 -12.04 -6.43
C THR A 92 1.32 -11.17 -5.20
N PHE A 93 1.49 -11.74 -4.02
CA PHE A 93 1.32 -11.06 -2.74
C PHE A 93 2.67 -10.72 -2.12
N TYR A 94 2.83 -9.47 -1.68
CA TYR A 94 4.06 -9.02 -1.03
C TYR A 94 3.78 -7.91 -0.02
N ARG A 95 4.66 -7.72 0.96
CA ARG A 95 4.52 -6.64 1.94
C ARG A 95 5.20 -5.38 1.41
N LYS A 96 4.47 -4.27 1.34
CA LYS A 96 4.99 -2.94 0.98
C LYS A 96 4.81 -2.00 2.16
N HIS A 97 5.88 -1.29 2.52
CA HIS A 97 5.81 -0.20 3.48
C HIS A 97 5.09 0.98 2.85
N ARG A 98 3.95 1.39 3.41
CA ARG A 98 3.23 2.57 2.92
C ARG A 98 3.55 3.78 3.76
N TYR A 99 4.20 4.74 3.12
CA TYR A 99 4.53 6.01 3.74
C TYR A 99 4.31 7.17 2.77
N TRP A 100 4.30 8.37 3.32
CA TRP A 100 4.36 9.63 2.60
C TRP A 100 5.48 10.48 3.20
N LEU A 101 6.03 11.38 2.39
CA LEU A 101 7.05 12.33 2.79
C LEU A 101 6.72 13.66 2.13
N LEU A 102 6.45 14.66 2.95
CA LEU A 102 6.36 16.05 2.51
C LEU A 102 7.70 16.71 2.83
N LYS A 103 8.42 17.14 1.79
CA LYS A 103 9.73 17.79 1.91
C LYS A 103 9.57 19.28 2.21
N ASP A 104 10.65 19.92 2.64
CA ASP A 104 10.64 21.34 3.04
C ASP A 104 10.05 22.27 1.97
N LYS A 105 10.49 22.09 0.72
CA LYS A 105 10.04 22.89 -0.43
C LYS A 105 8.53 22.80 -0.69
N ASP A 106 7.91 21.70 -0.28
CA ASP A 106 6.49 21.39 -0.49
C ASP A 106 5.65 21.76 0.75
N LEU A 107 6.28 22.35 1.78
CA LEU A 107 5.67 22.69 3.07
C LEU A 107 5.68 24.23 3.26
N PRO A 108 4.54 24.91 3.07
CA PRO A 108 4.46 26.36 3.23
C PRO A 108 4.88 26.83 4.64
N PRO A 109 5.50 28.02 4.80
CA PRO A 109 5.96 28.51 6.10
C PRO A 109 4.87 28.55 7.19
N ALA A 110 3.64 28.93 6.83
CA ALA A 110 2.51 28.93 7.75
C ALA A 110 2.16 27.52 8.26
N GLU A 111 2.28 26.51 7.40
CA GLU A 111 2.04 25.11 7.77
C GLU A 111 3.16 24.59 8.68
N LYS A 112 4.43 24.96 8.44
CA LYS A 112 5.54 24.64 9.35
C LYS A 112 5.25 25.12 10.78
N ILE A 113 4.87 26.39 10.92
CA ILE A 113 4.52 27.01 12.20
C ILE A 113 3.36 26.28 12.87
N ASN A 114 2.29 26.01 12.12
CA ASN A 114 1.11 25.30 12.61
C ASN A 114 1.46 23.89 13.15
N GLN A 115 2.29 23.14 12.43
CA GLN A 115 2.71 21.81 12.85
C GLN A 115 3.54 21.85 14.14
N ILE A 116 4.45 22.81 14.29
CA ILE A 116 5.23 23.00 15.53
C ILE A 116 4.30 23.36 16.69
N GLN A 117 3.40 24.33 16.50
CA GLN A 117 2.45 24.75 17.53
C GLN A 117 1.52 23.62 17.96
N THR A 118 1.01 22.84 17.02
CA THR A 118 0.19 21.65 17.29
C THR A 118 0.99 20.64 18.13
N TYR A 119 2.23 20.35 17.76
CA TYR A 119 3.09 19.45 18.52
C TYR A 119 3.40 19.94 19.95
N LEU A 120 3.69 21.24 20.11
CA LEU A 120 3.92 21.87 21.41
C LEU A 120 2.67 21.77 22.31
N ASN A 121 1.49 22.09 21.77
CA ASN A 121 0.23 21.95 22.50
C ASN A 121 -0.01 20.51 22.97
N ASP A 122 0.24 19.53 22.09
CA ASP A 122 0.15 18.10 22.45
C ASP A 122 1.10 17.72 23.60
N LEU A 123 2.34 18.22 23.59
CA LEU A 123 3.31 17.99 24.67
C LEU A 123 2.87 18.64 25.98
N LEU A 124 2.37 19.87 25.94
CA LEU A 124 1.87 20.59 27.12
C LEU A 124 0.70 19.84 27.77
N VAL A 125 -0.27 19.38 26.98
CA VAL A 125 -1.39 18.56 27.46
C VAL A 125 -0.90 17.26 28.09
N LYS A 126 0.05 16.56 27.45
CA LYS A 126 0.65 15.33 27.99
C LYS A 126 1.36 15.57 29.32
N CYS A 127 2.14 16.64 29.43
CA CYS A 127 2.79 17.08 30.66
C CYS A 127 1.77 17.31 31.78
N GLN A 128 0.75 18.12 31.51
CA GLN A 128 -0.27 18.49 32.50
C GLN A 128 -1.02 17.26 33.00
N VAL A 129 -1.45 16.37 32.10
CA VAL A 129 -2.16 15.14 32.45
C VAL A 129 -1.30 14.20 33.29
N LEU A 130 0.00 14.06 32.98
CA LEU A 130 0.90 13.25 33.81
C LEU A 130 1.15 13.89 35.17
N ALA A 131 1.39 15.20 35.21
CA ALA A 131 1.65 15.94 36.45
C ALA A 131 0.48 15.83 37.44
N GLN A 132 -0.76 15.96 36.97
CA GLN A 132 -1.97 15.78 37.78
C GLN A 132 -2.09 14.36 38.37
N LYS A 133 -1.54 13.36 37.68
CA LYS A 133 -1.58 11.96 38.11
C LYS A 133 -0.44 11.58 39.06
N LEU A 134 0.62 12.37 39.17
CA LEU A 134 1.82 12.02 39.96
C LEU A 134 1.50 11.67 41.42
N ALA A 135 0.61 12.45 42.06
CA ALA A 135 0.26 12.28 43.46
C ALA A 135 -0.42 10.93 43.75
N VAL A 136 -1.18 10.41 42.80
CA VAL A 136 -1.96 9.17 42.96
C VAL A 136 -1.24 7.92 42.42
N LEU A 137 -0.09 8.08 41.76
CA LEU A 137 0.70 6.97 41.24
C LEU A 137 1.57 6.32 42.34
N PRO A 138 1.70 4.98 42.34
CA PRO A 138 2.70 4.26 43.13
C PRO A 138 4.13 4.70 42.81
N ALA A 139 5.05 4.61 43.77
CA ALA A 139 6.43 5.09 43.66
C ALA A 139 7.17 4.76 42.34
N PRO A 140 7.20 3.50 41.84
CA PRO A 140 7.90 3.20 40.59
C PRO A 140 7.26 3.88 39.36
N LYS A 141 5.92 3.94 39.30
CA LYS A 141 5.20 4.61 38.21
C LYS A 141 5.32 6.14 38.31
N ARG A 142 5.47 6.68 39.51
CA ARG A 142 5.71 8.10 39.75
C ARG A 142 7.07 8.53 39.20
N ALA A 143 8.12 7.76 39.49
CA ALA A 143 9.46 8.04 38.96
C ALA A 143 9.48 8.00 37.42
N GLU A 144 8.85 6.99 36.81
CA GLU A 144 8.71 6.89 35.35
C GLU A 144 7.94 8.10 34.77
N ALA A 145 6.83 8.49 35.39
CA ALA A 145 6.02 9.63 34.96
C ALA A 145 6.79 10.96 35.09
N SER A 146 7.54 11.16 36.18
CA SER A 146 8.42 12.32 36.35
C SER A 146 9.52 12.39 35.29
N GLY A 147 10.15 11.26 34.96
CA GLY A 147 11.12 11.19 33.87
C GLY A 147 10.52 11.57 32.51
N LYS A 148 9.30 11.08 32.21
CA LYS A 148 8.57 11.46 30.99
C LYS A 148 8.23 12.94 30.93
N ILE A 149 7.82 13.55 32.05
CA ILE A 149 7.57 14.99 32.13
C ILE A 149 8.85 15.77 31.82
N GLY A 150 9.99 15.39 32.41
CA GLY A 150 11.29 16.01 32.11
C GLY A 150 11.66 15.93 30.63
N LEU A 151 11.45 14.76 29.99
CA LEU A 151 11.69 14.59 28.56
C LEU A 151 10.77 15.46 27.69
N TYR A 152 9.48 15.56 28.03
CA TYR A 152 8.56 16.44 27.32
C TYR A 152 8.93 17.92 27.51
N GLN A 153 9.38 18.34 28.68
CA GLN A 153 9.85 19.71 28.92
C GLN A 153 11.09 20.05 28.08
N GLN A 154 12.05 19.13 27.97
CA GLN A 154 13.20 19.30 27.09
C GLN A 154 12.79 19.45 25.62
N GLN A 155 11.84 18.63 25.17
CA GLN A 155 11.31 18.74 23.81
C GLN A 155 10.56 20.06 23.59
N ILE A 156 9.75 20.51 24.56
CA ILE A 156 9.07 21.82 24.49
C ILE A 156 10.09 22.93 24.29
N GLN A 157 11.13 23.01 25.12
CA GLN A 157 12.18 24.03 25.00
C GLN A 157 12.87 24.00 23.63
N GLN A 158 13.18 22.80 23.11
CA GLN A 158 13.79 22.64 21.80
C GLN A 158 12.88 23.16 20.68
N TRP A 159 11.59 22.78 20.70
CA TRP A 159 10.66 23.17 19.64
C TRP A 159 10.19 24.63 19.75
N GLU A 160 10.19 25.23 20.94
CA GLU A 160 10.01 26.68 21.12
C GLU A 160 11.16 27.46 20.49
N ALA A 161 12.41 27.00 20.65
CA ALA A 161 13.57 27.63 20.02
C ALA A 161 13.51 27.54 18.49
N ILE A 162 13.03 26.42 17.94
CA ILE A 162 12.79 26.26 16.50
C ILE A 162 11.66 27.20 16.06
N LEU A 163 10.56 27.27 16.81
CA LEU A 163 9.41 28.15 16.51
C LEU A 163 9.78 29.64 16.49
N ALA A 164 10.80 30.05 17.24
CA ALA A 164 11.27 31.44 17.24
C ALA A 164 11.99 31.83 15.94
N THR A 165 12.56 30.87 15.20
CA THR A 165 13.29 31.10 13.93
C THR A 165 13.09 29.94 12.95
N PRO A 166 11.84 29.63 12.54
CA PRO A 166 11.52 28.44 11.76
C PRO A 166 12.19 28.45 10.37
N GLU A 167 12.48 29.63 9.83
CA GLU A 167 13.19 29.82 8.56
C GLU A 167 14.64 29.32 8.55
N ARG A 168 15.25 29.12 9.73
CA ARG A 168 16.61 28.59 9.86
C ARG A 168 16.67 27.06 9.79
N TYR A 169 15.52 26.40 9.76
CA TYR A 169 15.41 24.94 9.80
C TYR A 169 14.72 24.41 8.55
N GLU A 170 15.29 23.37 7.96
CA GLU A 170 14.58 22.53 7.01
C GLU A 170 13.67 21.56 7.78
N MET A 171 12.42 21.46 7.33
CA MET A 171 11.39 20.61 7.92
C MET A 171 10.87 19.61 6.90
N ALA A 172 10.67 18.39 7.35
CA ALA A 172 9.97 17.37 6.59
C ALA A 172 8.93 16.70 7.48
N LEU A 173 7.79 16.34 6.89
CA LEU A 173 6.75 15.59 7.56
C LEU A 173 6.65 14.21 6.91
N SER A 174 6.65 13.17 7.73
CA SER A 174 6.52 11.81 7.22
C SER A 174 5.93 10.89 8.27
N ASN A 175 5.24 9.86 7.80
CA ASN A 175 4.85 8.71 8.61
C ASN A 175 5.78 7.50 8.41
N TYR A 176 6.91 7.64 7.70
CA TYR A 176 7.84 6.54 7.38
C TYR A 176 8.25 5.74 8.62
N SER A 177 8.61 6.40 9.71
CA SER A 177 9.03 5.70 10.93
C SER A 177 7.91 4.93 11.64
N ARG A 178 6.65 5.06 11.21
CA ARG A 178 5.55 4.23 11.73
C ARG A 178 5.57 2.81 11.18
N GLN A 179 6.36 2.53 10.15
CA GLN A 179 6.52 1.19 9.56
C GLN A 179 5.18 0.52 9.23
N HIS A 180 4.24 1.30 8.67
CA HIS A 180 2.93 0.80 8.29
C HIS A 180 3.04 -0.14 7.08
N MET A 181 3.16 -1.44 7.34
CA MET A 181 3.22 -2.48 6.32
C MET A 181 1.81 -2.92 5.91
N TYR A 182 1.54 -2.87 4.61
CA TYR A 182 0.37 -3.50 4.02
C TYR A 182 0.82 -4.67 3.16
N VAL A 183 0.03 -5.73 3.11
CA VAL A 183 0.17 -6.67 2.00
C VAL A 183 -0.45 -6.00 0.79
N THR A 184 0.27 -6.03 -0.31
CA THR A 184 -0.15 -5.59 -1.62
C THR A 184 -0.31 -6.84 -2.48
N VAL A 185 -1.38 -6.88 -3.26
CA VAL A 185 -1.54 -7.84 -4.33
C VAL A 185 -1.19 -7.15 -5.65
N ASN A 186 -0.27 -7.72 -6.40
CA ASN A 186 -0.13 -7.45 -7.82
C ASN A 186 -0.93 -8.52 -8.57
N TYR A 187 -1.80 -8.10 -9.48
CA TYR A 187 -2.61 -9.00 -10.28
C TYR A 187 -2.39 -8.75 -11.75
N LYS A 188 -2.20 -9.83 -12.51
CA LYS A 188 -2.23 -9.82 -13.96
C LYS A 188 -3.67 -9.99 -14.43
N TYR A 189 -4.07 -9.29 -15.47
CA TYR A 189 -5.39 -9.42 -16.09
C TYR A 189 -5.29 -9.30 -17.61
N ARG A 190 -6.30 -9.82 -18.30
CA ARG A 190 -6.37 -9.80 -19.77
C ARG A 190 -7.04 -8.52 -20.26
N LEU A 191 -6.47 -7.92 -21.30
CA LEU A 191 -7.03 -6.79 -22.02
C LEU A 191 -7.92 -7.28 -23.17
N ASP A 192 -8.81 -6.42 -23.66
CA ASP A 192 -9.67 -6.72 -24.82
C ASP A 192 -8.87 -7.05 -26.08
N SER A 193 -7.62 -6.55 -26.20
CA SER A 193 -6.70 -6.89 -27.29
C SER A 193 -6.22 -8.35 -27.26
N GLY A 194 -6.43 -9.05 -26.14
CA GLY A 194 -5.83 -10.36 -25.87
C GLY A 194 -4.47 -10.30 -25.17
N ASP A 195 -3.89 -9.10 -25.00
CA ASP A 195 -2.68 -8.90 -24.22
C ASP A 195 -2.95 -8.97 -22.70
N PHE A 196 -1.88 -8.93 -21.92
CA PHE A 196 -1.94 -8.87 -20.47
C PHE A 196 -1.33 -7.59 -19.94
N ALA A 197 -1.94 -7.06 -18.89
CA ALA A 197 -1.42 -5.97 -18.07
C ALA A 197 -1.33 -6.44 -16.61
N ASN A 198 -0.60 -5.69 -15.76
CA ASN A 198 -0.75 -5.84 -14.31
C ASN A 198 -1.12 -4.52 -13.65
N GLU A 199 -1.75 -4.66 -12.50
CA GLU A 199 -1.97 -3.58 -11.56
C GLU A 199 -1.67 -4.07 -10.14
N GLN A 200 -1.57 -3.12 -9.21
CA GLN A 200 -1.28 -3.43 -7.83
C GLN A 200 -2.20 -2.68 -6.88
N GLU A 201 -2.63 -3.38 -5.85
CA GLU A 201 -3.54 -2.86 -4.84
C GLU A 201 -3.15 -3.31 -3.44
N HIS A 202 -3.08 -2.37 -2.50
CA HIS A 202 -2.92 -2.70 -1.08
C HIS A 202 -4.20 -3.32 -0.52
N LEU A 203 -4.07 -4.31 0.34
CA LEU A 203 -5.18 -5.02 0.96
C LEU A 203 -5.51 -4.43 2.33
N LEU A 204 -6.74 -4.60 2.77
CA LEU A 204 -7.15 -4.27 4.13
C LEU A 204 -6.54 -5.28 5.10
N ASN A 205 -5.87 -4.79 6.14
CA ASN A 205 -5.41 -5.59 7.27
C ASN A 205 -6.49 -5.64 8.36
N THR A 206 -6.57 -6.74 9.10
CA THR A 206 -7.37 -6.83 10.33
C THR A 206 -6.95 -5.75 11.32
N GLN A 207 -7.93 -5.15 12.01
CA GLN A 207 -7.62 -4.23 13.10
C GLN A 207 -7.35 -5.03 14.36
N ARG A 208 -6.24 -4.71 15.04
CA ARG A 208 -5.84 -5.38 16.28
C ARG A 208 -5.72 -4.38 17.43
N ASP A 209 -6.01 -4.84 18.64
CA ASP A 209 -5.69 -4.10 19.85
C ASP A 209 -4.19 -4.17 20.19
N ARG A 210 -3.80 -3.55 21.30
CA ARG A 210 -2.40 -3.55 21.78
C ARG A 210 -1.90 -4.92 22.22
N LEU A 211 -2.80 -5.86 22.50
CA LEU A 211 -2.49 -7.23 22.90
C LEU A 211 -2.43 -8.17 21.69
N GLY A 212 -2.73 -7.66 20.49
CA GLY A 212 -2.74 -8.42 19.24
C GLY A 212 -4.07 -9.09 18.92
N ASN A 213 -5.11 -8.91 19.75
CA ASN A 213 -6.42 -9.48 19.49
C ASN A 213 -7.10 -8.75 18.34
N ILE A 214 -7.81 -9.48 17.49
CA ILE A 214 -8.55 -8.88 16.37
C ILE A 214 -9.79 -8.19 16.93
N THR A 215 -9.87 -6.87 16.73
CA THR A 215 -11.01 -6.04 17.15
C THR A 215 -11.98 -5.76 16.02
N GLN A 216 -11.52 -5.85 14.77
CA GLN A 216 -12.37 -5.72 13.60
C GLN A 216 -11.83 -6.58 12.46
N ASN A 217 -12.68 -7.50 11.99
CA ASN A 217 -12.43 -8.23 10.76
C ASN A 217 -12.52 -7.30 9.56
N ARG A 218 -11.61 -7.49 8.61
CA ARG A 218 -11.66 -6.80 7.32
C ARG A 218 -11.55 -7.83 6.21
N TYR A 219 -12.19 -7.55 5.10
CA TYR A 219 -12.37 -8.47 3.99
C TYR A 219 -11.88 -7.82 2.70
N ASN A 220 -11.24 -8.62 1.86
CA ASN A 220 -10.82 -8.25 0.51
C ASN A 220 -11.45 -9.24 -0.46
N ILE A 221 -12.27 -8.75 -1.38
CA ILE A 221 -12.92 -9.56 -2.41
C ILE A 221 -12.09 -9.40 -3.68
N LEU A 222 -11.44 -10.48 -4.11
CA LEU A 222 -10.63 -10.54 -5.32
C LEU A 222 -11.40 -11.32 -6.38
N PHE A 223 -11.55 -10.73 -7.55
CA PHE A 223 -12.22 -11.39 -8.67
C PHE A 223 -11.23 -12.17 -9.52
N ILE A 224 -11.57 -13.41 -9.84
CA ILE A 224 -10.67 -14.36 -10.51
C ILE A 224 -11.29 -14.78 -11.83
N ASP A 225 -10.49 -14.84 -12.88
CA ASP A 225 -10.85 -15.58 -14.08
C ASP A 225 -10.56 -17.07 -13.81
N PRO A 226 -11.60 -17.91 -13.60
CA PRO A 226 -11.40 -19.29 -13.18
C PRO A 226 -10.77 -20.15 -14.27
N VAL A 227 -10.73 -19.70 -15.53
CA VAL A 227 -10.16 -20.46 -16.65
C VAL A 227 -8.70 -20.07 -16.83
N GLU A 228 -8.41 -18.78 -16.87
CA GLU A 228 -7.06 -18.29 -17.14
C GLU A 228 -6.13 -18.42 -15.92
N ILE A 229 -6.65 -18.41 -14.68
CA ILE A 229 -5.83 -18.55 -13.45
C ILE A 229 -5.05 -19.87 -13.37
N HIS A 230 -5.50 -20.87 -14.12
CA HIS A 230 -4.87 -22.19 -14.21
C HIS A 230 -3.79 -22.31 -15.28
N ARG A 231 -3.64 -21.28 -16.13
CA ARG A 231 -2.65 -21.31 -17.21
C ARG A 231 -1.34 -20.76 -16.71
N GLU A 232 -0.24 -21.36 -17.18
CA GLU A 232 1.07 -20.74 -17.05
C GLU A 232 1.09 -19.48 -17.92
N HIS A 233 1.16 -18.34 -17.25
CA HIS A 233 1.32 -17.07 -17.92
C HIS A 233 2.81 -16.80 -18.07
N PRO A 234 3.32 -16.51 -19.28
CA PRO A 234 4.71 -16.09 -19.42
C PRO A 234 4.93 -14.91 -18.48
N TYR A 235 5.96 -15.02 -17.65
CA TYR A 235 6.43 -13.92 -16.82
C TYR A 235 6.56 -12.71 -17.73
N GLN A 236 6.15 -11.53 -17.28
CA GLN A 236 6.17 -10.31 -18.11
C GLN A 236 7.59 -9.79 -18.40
N ASN A 237 8.57 -10.68 -18.52
CA ASN A 237 9.80 -10.44 -19.24
C ASN A 237 9.54 -10.31 -20.75
N ARG A 238 8.34 -9.99 -21.25
CA ARG A 238 8.08 -9.70 -22.68
C ARG A 238 9.06 -8.67 -23.23
N GLU A 239 9.52 -7.72 -22.42
CA GLU A 239 10.58 -6.79 -22.81
C GLU A 239 11.93 -7.49 -22.98
N VAL A 240 12.31 -8.36 -22.05
CA VAL A 240 13.55 -9.15 -22.12
C VAL A 240 13.45 -10.20 -23.24
N GLU A 241 12.39 -11.01 -23.29
CA GLU A 241 12.14 -11.99 -24.35
C GLU A 241 12.06 -11.32 -25.73
N GLY A 242 11.33 -10.20 -25.86
CA GLY A 242 11.26 -9.42 -27.09
C GLY A 242 12.61 -8.80 -27.47
N TYR A 243 13.37 -8.31 -26.49
CA TYR A 243 14.72 -7.81 -26.70
C TYR A 243 15.67 -8.94 -27.15
N LEU A 244 15.70 -10.05 -26.42
CA LEU A 244 16.52 -11.23 -26.67
C LEU A 244 16.15 -11.96 -27.97
N ALA A 245 14.88 -11.91 -28.40
CA ALA A 245 14.44 -12.42 -29.69
C ALA A 245 15.09 -11.69 -30.88
N ASN A 246 15.60 -10.48 -30.69
CA ASN A 246 16.34 -9.76 -31.73
C ASN A 246 17.79 -10.27 -31.91
N PHE A 247 18.26 -11.21 -31.09
CA PHE A 247 19.61 -11.74 -31.13
C PHE A 247 19.64 -13.10 -31.85
N SER A 248 20.22 -13.11 -33.05
CA SER A 248 20.26 -14.30 -33.92
C SER A 248 21.29 -15.35 -33.50
N ILE A 249 22.22 -15.00 -32.62
CA ILE A 249 23.26 -15.90 -32.11
C ILE A 249 23.04 -16.09 -30.62
N GLN A 250 22.95 -17.35 -30.19
CA GLN A 250 22.77 -17.74 -28.79
C GLN A 250 23.78 -18.83 -28.44
N SER A 251 24.43 -18.74 -27.28
CA SER A 251 25.39 -19.75 -26.80
C SER A 251 25.36 -19.88 -25.29
N GLU A 252 25.26 -21.10 -24.78
CA GLU A 252 25.29 -21.38 -23.34
C GLU A 252 26.72 -21.30 -22.80
N ALA A 253 26.91 -20.60 -21.68
CA ALA A 253 28.19 -20.41 -21.00
C ALA A 253 28.01 -20.62 -19.48
N GLY A 254 28.06 -21.86 -19.03
CA GLY A 254 27.90 -22.22 -17.61
C GLY A 254 26.48 -21.93 -17.12
N LYS A 255 26.31 -20.89 -16.27
CA LYS A 255 25.01 -20.50 -15.68
C LYS A 255 24.29 -19.37 -16.45
N HIS A 256 24.81 -18.93 -17.60
CA HIS A 256 24.21 -17.86 -18.39
C HIS A 256 24.21 -18.19 -19.89
N THR A 257 23.37 -17.49 -20.65
CA THR A 257 23.31 -17.56 -22.11
C THR A 257 23.82 -16.25 -22.70
N LEU A 258 24.76 -16.34 -23.64
CA LEU A 258 25.26 -15.21 -24.41
C LEU A 258 24.36 -15.00 -25.63
N TYR A 259 23.94 -13.75 -25.85
CA TYR A 259 23.11 -13.33 -26.98
C TYR A 259 23.88 -12.32 -27.82
N ALA A 260 24.00 -12.54 -29.13
CA ALA A 260 24.67 -11.63 -30.07
C ALA A 260 23.86 -11.42 -31.37
N ARG A 261 23.99 -10.22 -31.96
CA ARG A 261 23.49 -9.86 -33.30
C ARG A 261 24.45 -8.91 -33.99
N LEU A 262 24.43 -8.90 -35.32
CA LEU A 262 25.16 -7.91 -36.11
C LEU A 262 24.55 -6.51 -35.87
N ARG A 263 25.38 -5.50 -35.62
CA ARG A 263 24.93 -4.10 -35.51
C ARG A 263 24.60 -3.58 -36.92
N LEU A 264 23.39 -3.06 -37.15
CA LEU A 264 22.94 -2.56 -38.45
C LEU A 264 23.68 -1.29 -38.93
N GLU A 265 24.40 -0.60 -38.05
CA GLU A 265 25.12 0.65 -38.35
C GLU A 265 26.58 0.45 -38.80
N ALA A 266 26.84 -0.49 -39.72
CA ALA A 266 28.19 -0.72 -40.23
C ALA A 266 28.29 -0.87 -41.76
N ASN A 267 27.30 -0.36 -42.53
CA ASN A 267 27.34 -0.35 -44.00
C ASN A 267 27.36 1.03 -44.65
N SER A 268 27.56 2.10 -43.89
CA SER A 268 27.89 3.43 -44.42
C SER A 268 29.38 3.73 -44.23
N GLN A 269 30.22 2.95 -44.92
CA GLN A 269 31.57 3.43 -45.25
C GLN A 269 31.43 4.53 -46.32
N PRO A 270 32.04 5.72 -46.13
CA PRO A 270 32.16 6.67 -47.22
C PRO A 270 33.11 6.09 -48.28
N PRO A 271 32.92 6.40 -49.58
CA PRO A 271 33.84 5.92 -50.60
C PRO A 271 35.23 6.50 -50.34
N LEU A 272 36.24 5.63 -50.44
CA LEU A 272 37.64 6.04 -50.48
C LEU A 272 37.97 6.54 -51.88
N VAL A 273 38.47 7.79 -51.90
CA VAL A 273 39.08 8.57 -53.00
C VAL A 273 38.10 9.19 -54.00
#